data_AF-A0A8H4XJ27-F1
#
_entry.id   AF-A0A8H4XJ27-F1
#
_cell.length_a   1.000
_cell.length_b   1.000
_cell.length_c   1.000
_cell.angle_alpha   90.00
_cell.angle_beta   90.00
_cell.angle_gamma   90.00
#
_symmetry.space_group_name_H-M   'P 1'
#
loop_
_entity.id
_entity.type
_entity.pdbx_description
1 polymer ?
#
loop_
_entity_poly.entity_id
_entity_poly.type
_entity_poly.pdbx_seq_one_letter_code
_entity_poly.pdbx_strand_id
1 'polypeptide(L)'
;LMDGVSVQNFLADLEKAYQRQPLGATPYQLPDLSRRQRVAFENGDFDEEIAYWRSEFPNGDHPVLPLLPMAHVSSRLPTKSFEVHQVGCDIEPALMARIRETSKSNRSTTFHFYLAVFKSMLMLFTDVDDLTIGIADANRNDEDAIGVVGLLLNLLTLRFKRDLTQPFHESVAEARTKT
;
A
#
# COMPACT_ATOMS: atom_id res chain seq x y z
N LEU A 1 -16.87 -7.45 0.06
CA LEU A 1 -16.82 -8.84 0.58
C LEU A 1 -15.48 -9.49 0.29
N MET A 2 -14.86 -9.27 -0.88
CA MET A 2 -13.54 -9.79 -1.24
C MET A 2 -12.61 -8.64 -1.62
N ASP A 3 -11.35 -8.70 -1.18
CA ASP A 3 -10.27 -7.86 -1.70
C ASP A 3 -9.59 -8.51 -2.93
N GLY A 4 -8.56 -7.84 -3.48
CA GLY A 4 -7.89 -8.29 -4.70
C GLY A 4 -7.26 -9.68 -4.59
N VAL A 5 -6.62 -10.00 -3.46
CA VAL A 5 -6.01 -11.31 -3.23
C VAL A 5 -7.09 -12.39 -3.08
N SER A 6 -8.19 -12.08 -2.40
CA SER A 6 -9.32 -13.02 -2.26
C SER A 6 -9.92 -13.42 -3.60
N VAL A 7 -10.00 -12.48 -4.55
CA VAL A 7 -10.45 -12.78 -5.92
C VAL A 7 -9.48 -13.73 -6.62
N GLN A 8 -8.16 -13.52 -6.47
CA GLN A 8 -7.15 -14.42 -7.04
C GLN A 8 -7.24 -15.83 -6.47
N ASN A 9 -7.36 -15.96 -5.15
CA ASN A 9 -7.53 -17.25 -4.49
C ASN A 9 -8.80 -17.97 -4.97
N PHE A 10 -9.92 -17.25 -5.03
CA PHE A 10 -11.18 -17.80 -5.52
C PHE A 10 -11.07 -18.29 -6.98
N LEU A 11 -10.42 -17.52 -7.85
CA LEU A 11 -10.23 -17.92 -9.25
C LEU A 11 -9.31 -19.15 -9.37
N ALA A 12 -8.26 -19.25 -8.56
CA ALA A 12 -7.38 -20.41 -8.54
C ALA A 12 -8.11 -21.68 -8.09
N ASP A 13 -8.94 -21.58 -7.05
CA ASP A 13 -9.75 -22.72 -6.59
C ASP A 13 -10.86 -23.09 -7.56
N LEU A 14 -11.45 -22.09 -8.24
CA LEU A 14 -12.39 -22.31 -9.32
C LEU A 14 -11.75 -23.11 -10.46
N GLU A 15 -10.55 -22.74 -10.90
CA GLU A 15 -9.80 -23.46 -11.93
C GLU A 15 -9.55 -24.93 -11.53
N LYS A 16 -9.06 -25.17 -10.31
CA LYS A 16 -8.87 -26.54 -9.79
C LYS A 16 -10.16 -27.36 -9.84
N ALA A 17 -11.28 -26.77 -9.43
CA ALA A 17 -12.58 -27.44 -9.46
C ALA A 17 -13.01 -27.81 -10.89
N TYR A 18 -12.82 -26.91 -11.86
CA TYR A 18 -13.08 -27.20 -13.28
C TYR A 18 -12.21 -28.35 -13.82
N GLN A 19 -10.95 -28.41 -13.39
CA GLN A 19 -10.01 -29.48 -13.75
C GLN A 19 -10.20 -30.76 -12.92
N ARG A 20 -11.20 -30.81 -12.02
CA ARG A 20 -11.46 -31.92 -11.10
C ARG A 20 -10.25 -32.27 -10.21
N GLN A 21 -9.44 -31.27 -9.88
CA GLN A 21 -8.33 -31.40 -8.95
C GLN A 21 -8.82 -31.17 -7.51
N PRO A 22 -8.16 -31.78 -6.50
CA PRO A 22 -8.48 -31.50 -5.10
C PRO A 22 -8.11 -30.04 -4.75
N LEU A 23 -9.00 -29.37 -4.01
CA LEU A 23 -8.81 -27.96 -3.62
C LEU A 23 -7.69 -27.75 -2.60
N GLY A 24 -7.36 -28.79 -1.82
CA GLY A 24 -6.37 -28.76 -0.75
C GLY A 24 -7.01 -28.68 0.63
N ALA A 25 -6.24 -28.25 1.62
CA ALA A 25 -6.72 -28.04 2.98
C ALA A 25 -7.66 -26.83 3.05
N THR A 26 -8.69 -26.92 3.88
CA THR A 26 -9.63 -25.80 4.10
C THR A 26 -8.88 -24.65 4.77
N PRO A 27 -8.84 -23.45 4.14
CA PRO A 27 -8.22 -22.29 4.75
C PRO A 27 -9.04 -21.80 5.96
N TYR A 28 -8.40 -21.01 6.82
CA TYR A 28 -9.12 -20.29 7.87
C TYR A 28 -10.24 -19.44 7.29
N GLN A 29 -11.30 -19.27 8.07
CA GLN A 29 -12.41 -18.39 7.69
C GLN A 29 -12.19 -17.01 8.30
N LEU A 30 -12.72 -15.98 7.64
CA LEU A 30 -12.60 -14.60 8.12
C LEU A 30 -13.05 -14.42 9.59
N PRO A 31 -14.14 -15.04 10.09
CA PRO A 31 -14.53 -14.94 11.49
C PRO A 31 -13.48 -15.47 12.48
N ASP A 32 -12.72 -16.50 12.10
CA ASP A 32 -11.68 -17.06 12.95
C ASP A 32 -10.49 -16.12 13.04
N LEU A 33 -10.11 -15.49 11.91
CA LEU A 33 -9.10 -14.45 11.87
C LEU A 33 -9.52 -13.24 12.72
N SER A 34 -10.77 -12.77 12.56
CA SER A 34 -11.29 -11.63 13.33
C SER A 34 -11.31 -11.90 14.84
N ARG A 35 -11.68 -13.13 15.25
CA ARG A 35 -11.65 -13.52 16.67
C ARG A 35 -10.23 -13.48 17.21
N ARG A 36 -9.26 -14.01 16.46
CA ARG A 36 -7.85 -14.03 16.86
C ARG A 36 -7.27 -12.63 16.96
N GLN A 37 -7.51 -11.78 15.96
CA GLN A 37 -7.04 -10.39 15.94
C GLN A 37 -7.60 -9.61 17.13
N ARG A 38 -8.87 -9.86 17.50
CA ARG A 38 -9.48 -9.24 18.68
C ARG A 38 -8.80 -9.68 19.97
N VAL A 39 -8.52 -10.98 20.13
CA VAL A 39 -7.81 -11.50 21.32
C VAL A 39 -6.41 -10.90 21.41
N ALA A 40 -5.68 -10.82 20.29
CA ALA A 40 -4.36 -10.19 20.24
C ALA A 40 -4.42 -8.70 20.67
N PHE A 41 -5.43 -7.97 20.20
CA PHE A 41 -5.68 -6.60 20.65
C PHE A 41 -5.99 -6.50 22.15
N GLU A 42 -6.86 -7.37 22.67
CA GLU A 42 -7.19 -7.40 24.11
C GLU A 42 -5.98 -7.77 24.98
N ASN A 43 -5.00 -8.50 24.44
CA ASN A 43 -3.76 -8.87 25.12
C ASN A 43 -2.66 -7.79 25.06
N GLY A 44 -2.85 -6.72 24.29
CA GLY A 44 -1.86 -5.66 24.12
C GLY A 44 -0.83 -5.91 23.03
N ASP A 45 -1.03 -6.92 22.16
CA ASP A 45 -0.08 -7.27 21.10
C ASP A 45 0.10 -6.15 20.05
N PHE A 46 -0.78 -5.14 20.05
CA PHE A 46 -0.74 -3.97 19.14
C PHE A 46 -0.22 -2.69 19.82
N ASP A 47 0.19 -2.74 21.09
CA ASP A 47 0.53 -1.53 21.85
C ASP A 47 1.77 -0.82 21.26
N GLU A 48 2.75 -1.57 20.74
CA GLU A 48 3.94 -1.01 20.09
C GLU A 48 3.59 -0.31 18.78
N GLU A 49 2.74 -0.92 17.93
CA GLU A 49 2.27 -0.34 16.67
C GLU A 49 1.41 0.90 16.92
N ILE A 50 0.53 0.86 17.93
CA ILE A 50 -0.28 2.02 18.33
C ILE A 50 0.64 3.15 18.82
N ALA A 51 1.68 2.84 19.59
CA ALA A 51 2.65 3.83 20.04
C ALA A 51 3.43 4.44 18.86
N TYR A 52 3.85 3.61 17.89
CA TYR A 52 4.45 4.06 16.65
C TYR A 52 3.57 5.08 15.91
N TRP A 53 2.29 4.76 15.67
CA TRP A 53 1.38 5.67 14.96
C TRP A 53 1.12 6.96 15.73
N ARG A 54 1.01 6.91 17.06
CA ARG A 54 0.93 8.10 17.91
C ARG A 54 2.18 8.97 17.78
N SER A 55 3.36 8.38 17.61
CA SER A 55 4.61 9.12 17.40
C SER A 55 4.72 9.75 16.02
N GLU A 56 4.22 9.09 14.96
CA GLU A 56 4.24 9.61 13.59
C GLU A 56 3.21 10.75 13.39
N PHE A 57 2.09 10.69 14.13
CA PHE A 57 1.00 11.66 14.09
C PHE A 57 0.61 12.17 15.49
N PRO A 58 1.48 12.91 16.19
CA PRO A 58 1.30 13.28 17.61
C PRO A 58 0.04 14.11 17.90
N ASN A 59 -0.47 14.85 16.91
CA ASN A 59 -1.67 15.67 17.05
C ASN A 59 -2.81 15.25 16.09
N GLY A 60 -2.67 14.11 15.40
CA GLY A 60 -3.54 13.75 14.27
C GLY A 60 -3.46 14.70 13.07
N ASP A 61 -2.59 15.70 13.13
CA ASP A 61 -2.39 16.68 12.07
C ASP A 61 -1.50 16.09 10.97
N HIS A 62 -1.92 16.32 9.74
CA HIS A 62 -1.24 15.89 8.53
C HIS A 62 -1.39 16.99 7.49
N PRO A 63 -0.30 17.35 6.80
CA PRO A 63 -0.34 18.43 5.82
C PRO A 63 -1.32 18.08 4.71
N VAL A 64 -2.24 19.00 4.44
CA VAL A 64 -3.16 18.85 3.31
C VAL A 64 -2.37 19.07 2.03
N LEU A 65 -2.38 18.07 1.15
CA LEU A 65 -1.76 18.20 -0.16
C LEU A 65 -2.43 19.36 -0.94
N PRO A 66 -1.66 20.36 -1.42
CA PRO A 66 -2.17 21.40 -2.30
C PRO A 66 -2.80 20.83 -3.56
N LEU A 67 -3.54 21.68 -4.29
CA LEU A 67 -4.00 21.31 -5.62
C LEU A 67 -2.80 21.13 -6.54
N LEU A 68 -2.85 20.08 -7.37
CA LEU A 68 -1.79 19.83 -8.34
C LEU A 68 -1.81 20.93 -9.41
N PRO A 69 -0.66 21.30 -10.01
CA PRO A 69 -0.58 22.39 -10.98
C PRO A 69 -1.50 22.23 -12.20
N MET A 70 -1.84 20.99 -12.57
CA MET A 70 -2.76 20.67 -13.66
C MET A 70 -4.24 20.61 -13.23
N ALA A 71 -4.58 21.00 -12.00
CA ALA A 71 -5.96 21.00 -11.55
C ALA A 71 -6.79 22.06 -12.30
N HIS A 72 -7.93 21.66 -12.86
CA HIS A 72 -8.87 22.56 -13.53
C HIS A 72 -9.81 23.32 -12.56
N VAL A 73 -9.62 23.15 -11.25
CA VAL A 73 -10.44 23.77 -10.19
C VAL A 73 -9.55 24.54 -9.23
N SER A 74 -10.09 25.57 -8.58
CA SER A 74 -9.38 26.40 -7.61
C SER A 74 -9.53 25.95 -6.16
N SER A 75 -10.44 25.01 -5.88
CA SER A 75 -10.66 24.44 -4.54
C SER A 75 -11.22 23.00 -4.62
N ARG A 76 -11.06 22.23 -3.54
CA ARG A 76 -11.63 20.88 -3.42
C ARG A 76 -13.12 21.01 -3.09
N LEU A 77 -13.98 20.55 -3.99
CA LEU A 77 -15.41 20.46 -3.77
C LEU A 77 -15.78 19.08 -3.20
N PRO A 78 -16.81 18.97 -2.33
CA PRO A 78 -17.32 17.67 -1.89
C PRO A 78 -17.75 16.83 -3.09
N THR A 79 -17.12 15.66 -3.24
CA THR A 79 -17.42 14.73 -4.33
C THR A 79 -18.83 14.17 -4.18
N LYS A 80 -19.67 14.34 -5.21
CA LYS A 80 -21.03 13.77 -5.28
C LYS A 80 -21.13 12.55 -6.19
N SER A 81 -20.15 12.38 -7.08
CA SER A 81 -20.04 11.26 -8.02
C SER A 81 -18.63 10.69 -7.98
N PHE A 82 -18.50 9.37 -7.99
CA PHE A 82 -17.23 8.64 -7.95
C PHE A 82 -16.81 8.18 -9.35
N GLU A 83 -16.88 9.08 -10.33
CA GLU A 83 -16.42 8.79 -11.70
C GLU A 83 -14.90 8.68 -11.71
N VAL A 84 -14.39 7.68 -12.43
CA VAL A 84 -12.95 7.42 -12.55
C VAL A 84 -12.58 7.46 -14.03
N HIS A 85 -11.56 8.25 -14.35
CA HIS A 85 -10.89 8.19 -15.65
C HIS A 85 -9.58 7.43 -15.49
N GLN A 86 -9.41 6.33 -16.22
CA GLN A 86 -8.20 5.51 -16.19
C GLN A 86 -7.35 5.76 -17.43
N VAL A 87 -6.07 6.01 -17.22
CA VAL A 87 -5.06 6.15 -18.28
C VAL A 87 -3.99 5.09 -18.05
N GLY A 88 -3.75 4.25 -19.06
CA GLY A 88 -2.69 3.25 -19.05
C GLY A 88 -1.44 3.76 -19.76
N CYS A 89 -0.28 3.30 -19.32
CA CYS A 89 1.01 3.56 -19.97
C CYS A 89 1.88 2.30 -19.84
N ASP A 90 2.47 1.87 -20.96
CA ASP A 90 3.37 0.72 -20.98
C ASP A 90 4.81 1.16 -20.74
N ILE A 91 5.49 0.47 -19.83
CA ILE A 91 6.92 0.67 -19.57
C ILE A 91 7.70 -0.31 -20.44
N GLU A 92 8.63 0.21 -21.26
CA GLU A 92 9.45 -0.63 -22.12
C GLU A 92 10.22 -1.69 -21.30
N PRO A 93 10.33 -2.95 -21.78
CA PRO A 93 10.98 -4.03 -21.05
C PRO A 93 12.41 -3.70 -20.57
N ALA A 94 13.17 -2.97 -21.39
CA ALA A 94 14.52 -2.54 -21.05
C ALA A 94 14.55 -1.60 -19.83
N LEU A 95 13.61 -0.66 -19.75
CA LEU A 95 13.47 0.23 -18.60
C LEU A 95 13.02 -0.54 -17.35
N MET A 96 12.05 -1.44 -17.49
CA MET A 96 11.59 -2.28 -16.39
C MET A 96 12.72 -3.15 -15.81
N ALA A 97 13.59 -3.70 -16.66
CA ALA A 97 14.75 -4.47 -16.22
C ALA A 97 15.71 -3.61 -15.37
N ARG A 98 16.01 -2.39 -15.81
CA ARG A 98 16.84 -1.44 -15.06
C ARG A 98 16.23 -1.04 -13.72
N ILE A 99 14.91 -0.85 -13.68
CA ILE A 99 14.20 -0.57 -12.43
C ILE A 99 14.37 -1.75 -11.46
N ARG A 100 14.12 -2.99 -11.91
CA ARG A 100 14.29 -4.20 -11.07
C ARG A 100 15.72 -4.32 -10.53
N GLU A 101 16.72 -4.10 -11.38
CA GLU A 101 18.13 -4.16 -10.97
C GLU A 101 18.45 -3.08 -9.93
N THR A 102 17.95 -1.86 -10.14
CA THR A 102 18.14 -0.74 -9.20
C THR A 102 17.44 -1.00 -7.86
N SER A 103 16.22 -1.55 -7.87
CA SER A 103 15.54 -1.97 -6.64
C SER A 103 16.37 -3.02 -5.90
N LYS A 104 16.89 -4.02 -6.62
CA LYS A 104 17.69 -5.10 -6.05
C LYS A 104 18.99 -4.59 -5.44
N SER A 105 19.71 -3.69 -6.11
CA SER A 105 20.97 -3.12 -5.61
C SER A 105 20.77 -2.34 -4.31
N ASN A 106 19.59 -1.73 -4.12
CA ASN A 106 19.20 -1.03 -2.89
C ASN A 106 18.54 -1.93 -1.85
N ARG A 107 18.47 -3.26 -2.07
CA ARG A 107 17.74 -4.22 -1.23
C ARG A 107 16.30 -3.77 -0.98
N SER A 108 15.64 -3.29 -2.02
CA SER A 108 14.27 -2.79 -2.05
C SER A 108 13.45 -3.53 -3.10
N THR A 109 12.13 -3.43 -3.02
CA THR A 109 11.21 -3.94 -4.04
C THR A 109 10.98 -2.89 -5.13
N THR A 110 10.41 -3.30 -6.26
CA THR A 110 9.97 -2.36 -7.29
C THR A 110 8.85 -1.43 -6.77
N PHE A 111 8.05 -1.90 -5.82
CA PHE A 111 7.06 -1.06 -5.12
C PHE A 111 7.73 0.14 -4.42
N HIS A 112 8.80 -0.08 -3.64
CA HIS A 112 9.52 1.02 -2.99
C HIS A 112 10.12 2.01 -4.00
N PHE A 113 10.60 1.51 -5.14
CA PHE A 113 11.08 2.37 -6.22
C PHE A 113 9.97 3.26 -6.77
N TYR A 114 8.82 2.71 -7.11
CA TYR A 114 7.69 3.50 -7.62
C TYR A 114 7.12 4.45 -6.59
N LEU A 115 7.08 4.03 -5.32
CA LEU A 115 6.68 4.90 -4.21
C LEU A 115 7.63 6.10 -4.07
N ALA A 116 8.95 5.87 -4.18
CA ALA A 116 9.93 6.95 -4.18
C ALA A 116 9.76 7.90 -5.38
N VAL A 117 9.50 7.36 -6.59
CA VAL A 117 9.18 8.19 -7.76
C VAL A 117 7.91 9.02 -7.53
N PHE A 118 6.85 8.39 -7.01
CA PHE A 118 5.57 9.04 -6.77
C PHE A 118 5.68 10.14 -5.70
N LYS A 119 6.37 9.85 -4.59
CA LYS A 119 6.73 10.82 -3.53
C LYS A 119 7.47 12.03 -4.13
N SER A 120 8.55 11.78 -4.86
CA SER A 120 9.36 12.84 -5.46
C SER A 120 8.56 13.67 -6.47
N MET A 121 7.74 13.05 -7.30
CA MET A 121 6.88 13.75 -8.26
C MET A 121 5.87 14.66 -7.55
N LEU A 122 5.19 14.17 -6.52
CA LEU A 122 4.22 14.96 -5.76
C LEU A 122 4.90 16.16 -5.08
N MET A 123 6.02 15.94 -4.38
CA MET A 123 6.77 17.02 -3.72
C MET A 123 7.29 18.06 -4.72
N LEU A 124 7.71 17.64 -5.93
CA LEU A 124 8.14 18.56 -6.99
C LEU A 124 6.97 19.38 -7.56
N PHE A 125 5.77 18.81 -7.66
CA PHE A 125 4.60 19.50 -8.21
C PHE A 125 3.90 20.42 -7.22
N THR A 126 3.92 20.09 -5.92
CA THR A 126 3.20 20.87 -4.90
C THR A 126 4.10 21.69 -4.00
N ASP A 127 5.42 21.57 -4.14
CA ASP A 127 6.44 22.27 -3.35
C ASP A 127 6.26 22.11 -1.82
N VAL A 128 5.68 20.98 -1.38
CA VAL A 128 5.44 20.69 0.04
C VAL A 128 6.65 20.04 0.70
N ASP A 129 6.91 20.43 1.95
CA ASP A 129 7.99 19.85 2.76
C ASP A 129 7.57 18.60 3.55
N ASP A 130 6.26 18.33 3.64
CA ASP A 130 5.69 17.20 4.36
C ASP A 130 4.54 16.62 3.54
N LEU A 131 4.59 15.32 3.29
CA LEU A 131 3.69 14.61 2.38
C LEU A 131 3.23 13.30 3.02
N THR A 132 1.92 13.08 3.03
CA THR A 132 1.33 11.81 3.46
C THR A 132 0.74 11.07 2.25
N ILE A 133 1.15 9.81 2.05
CA ILE A 133 0.65 8.92 1.00
C ILE A 133 -0.05 7.72 1.65
N GLY A 134 -1.29 7.46 1.26
CA GLY A 134 -1.98 6.23 1.63
C GLY A 134 -1.56 5.07 0.74
N ILE A 135 -1.28 3.92 1.34
CA ILE A 135 -1.01 2.65 0.66
C ILE A 135 -2.01 1.59 1.10
N ALA A 136 -2.22 0.59 0.26
CA ALA A 136 -3.10 -0.53 0.53
C ALA A 136 -2.25 -1.78 0.74
N ASP A 137 -2.19 -2.27 1.96
CA ASP A 137 -1.50 -3.49 2.36
C ASP A 137 -2.47 -4.68 2.35
N ALA A 138 -2.04 -5.83 1.84
CA ALA A 138 -2.89 -7.01 1.75
C ALA A 138 -3.21 -7.62 3.12
N ASN A 139 -2.43 -7.28 4.15
CA ASN A 139 -2.55 -7.68 5.55
C ASN A 139 -2.62 -9.21 5.71
N ARG A 140 -1.70 -9.90 5.02
CA ARG A 140 -1.60 -11.37 4.97
C ARG A 140 -0.18 -11.82 5.30
N ASN A 141 0.32 -11.36 6.43
CA ASN A 141 1.67 -11.67 6.90
C ASN A 141 1.75 -13.05 7.57
N ASP A 142 0.63 -13.51 8.14
CA ASP A 142 0.50 -14.84 8.72
C ASP A 142 0.13 -15.88 7.65
N GLU A 143 0.73 -17.07 7.71
CA GLU A 143 0.40 -18.19 6.81
C GLU A 143 -1.09 -18.51 6.80
N ASP A 144 -1.73 -18.42 7.98
CA ASP A 144 -3.15 -18.65 8.18
C ASP A 144 -4.05 -17.67 7.41
N ALA A 145 -3.55 -16.47 7.09
CA ALA A 145 -4.30 -15.42 6.42
C ALA A 145 -4.22 -15.51 4.88
N ILE A 146 -3.21 -16.20 4.33
CA ILE A 146 -2.92 -16.24 2.89
C ILE A 146 -4.11 -16.79 2.09
N GLY A 147 -4.71 -17.89 2.55
CA GLY A 147 -5.83 -18.56 1.88
C GLY A 147 -7.21 -17.99 2.20
N VAL A 148 -7.30 -17.00 3.09
CA VAL A 148 -8.60 -16.47 3.56
C VAL A 148 -9.24 -15.63 2.46
N VAL A 149 -10.50 -15.93 2.17
CA VAL A 149 -11.36 -15.13 1.30
C VAL A 149 -12.14 -14.13 2.15
N GLY A 150 -11.87 -12.84 1.97
CA GLY A 150 -12.47 -11.77 2.77
C GLY A 150 -11.96 -10.37 2.40
N LEU A 151 -12.34 -9.36 3.20
CA LEU A 151 -11.77 -8.02 3.12
C LEU A 151 -10.71 -7.89 4.21
N LEU A 152 -9.47 -8.24 3.90
CA LEU A 152 -8.35 -8.17 4.85
C LEU A 152 -7.52 -6.89 4.66
N LEU A 153 -7.67 -6.24 3.51
CA LEU A 153 -6.95 -5.03 3.12
C LEU A 153 -6.86 -4.01 4.26
N ASN A 154 -5.62 -3.64 4.60
CA ASN A 154 -5.30 -2.59 5.55
C ASN A 154 -4.82 -1.34 4.80
N LEU A 155 -5.36 -0.17 5.13
CA LEU A 155 -4.91 1.10 4.56
C LEU A 155 -3.94 1.76 5.52
N LEU A 156 -2.67 1.85 5.10
CA LEU A 156 -1.59 2.45 5.89
C LEU A 156 -1.23 3.82 5.33
N THR A 157 -0.82 4.74 6.21
CA THR A 157 -0.39 6.09 5.82
C THR A 157 1.11 6.24 5.99
N LEU A 158 1.79 6.61 4.92
CA LEU A 158 3.23 6.84 4.91
C LEU A 158 3.49 8.35 4.90
N ARG A 159 4.18 8.84 5.92
CA ARG A 159 4.57 10.25 6.03
C ARG A 159 6.02 10.43 5.63
N PHE A 160 6.26 11.37 4.74
CA PHE A 160 7.57 11.69 4.20
C PHE A 160 7.87 13.18 4.38
N LYS A 161 9.13 13.48 4.67
CA LYS A 161 9.62 14.86 4.68
C LYS A 161 10.51 15.11 3.47
N ARG A 162 10.43 16.31 2.92
CA ARG A 162 11.23 16.70 1.77
C ARG A 162 12.67 16.94 2.20
N ASP A 163 13.58 16.34 1.45
CA ASP A 163 14.99 16.68 1.48
C ASP A 163 15.45 16.87 0.03
N LEU A 164 15.72 18.13 -0.33
CA LEU A 164 16.16 18.51 -1.68
C LEU A 164 17.58 18.04 -2.01
N THR A 165 18.36 17.67 -0.99
CA THR A 165 19.74 17.19 -1.16
C THR A 165 19.83 15.67 -1.20
N GLN A 166 18.74 14.98 -0.83
CA GLN A 166 18.66 13.53 -0.82
C GLN A 166 18.82 12.96 -2.24
N PRO A 167 19.87 12.15 -2.52
CA PRO A 167 19.99 11.46 -3.78
C PRO A 167 18.88 10.40 -3.92
N PHE A 168 18.45 10.12 -5.15
CA PHE A 168 17.28 9.28 -5.39
C PHE A 168 17.37 7.86 -4.79
N HIS A 169 18.56 7.27 -4.73
CA HIS A 169 18.73 5.94 -4.12
C HIS A 169 18.44 5.93 -2.61
N GLU A 170 18.70 7.03 -1.91
CA GLU A 170 18.33 7.18 -0.50
C GLU A 170 16.81 7.33 -0.35
N SER A 171 16.14 8.00 -1.29
CA SER A 171 14.66 8.06 -1.31
C SER A 171 14.04 6.67 -1.47
N VAL A 172 14.65 5.79 -2.27
CA VAL A 172 14.23 4.37 -2.40
C VAL A 172 14.47 3.58 -1.11
N ALA A 173 15.55 3.88 -0.38
CA ALA A 173 15.85 3.25 0.91
C ALA A 173 14.89 3.75 2.01
N GLU A 174 14.59 5.05 2.04
CA GLU A 174 13.61 5.65 2.95
C GLU A 174 12.21 5.07 2.73
N ALA A 175 11.78 4.93 1.48
CA ALA A 175 10.51 4.31 1.12
C ALA A 175 10.40 2.89 1.68
N ARG A 176 11.49 2.11 1.66
CA ARG A 176 11.54 0.77 2.28
C ARG A 176 11.49 0.84 3.81
N THR A 177 12.18 1.77 4.43
CA THR A 177 12.20 1.86 5.90
C THR A 177 10.86 2.31 6.48
N LYS A 178 10.07 3.07 5.71
CA LYS A 178 8.73 3.52 6.10
C LYS A 178 7.63 2.48 5.86
N THR A 179 7.89 1.42 5.10
CA THR A 179 6.93 0.34 4.75
C THR A 179 7.30 -0.96 5.43
#